data_AF-A0A4V2AFJ6-F1
#
_entry.id   AF-A0A4V2AFJ6-F1
#
_cell.length_a   1.000
_cell.length_b   1.000
_cell.length_c   1.000
_cell.angle_alpha   90.00
_cell.angle_beta   90.00
_cell.angle_gamma   90.00
#
_symmetry.space_group_name_H-M   'P 1'
#
loop_
_entity.id
_entity.type
_entity.pdbx_description
1 polymer ?
#
loop_
_entity_poly.entity_id
_entity_poly.type
_entity_poly.pdbx_seq_one_letter_code
_entity_poly.pdbx_strand_id
1 'polypeptide(L)'
;YRLPGASQQHFIALHEPRAARRLKALDTWIGSKTFICGNEITIADYFGSGIVSAGELINFDLRPYANVHRWLNTMKKLPTWDEVHAGFYGWRSAVEAQAKATA
;
A
#
# COMPACT_ATOMS: atom_id res chain seq x y z
N TYR A 1 -15.83 8.09 -6.40
CA TYR A 1 -16.72 8.82 -5.47
C TYR A 1 -15.85 9.44 -4.37
N ARG A 2 -15.69 10.77 -4.34
CA ARG A 2 -15.09 11.47 -3.19
C ARG A 2 -16.23 11.92 -2.28
N LEU A 3 -16.14 11.61 -1.00
CA LEU A 3 -17.10 12.08 -0.02
C LEU A 3 -16.96 13.61 0.16
N PRO A 4 -18.05 14.31 0.48
CA PRO A 4 -17.99 15.72 0.88
C PRO A 4 -17.07 15.92 2.10
N GLY A 5 -16.46 17.12 2.22
CA GLY A 5 -15.35 17.39 3.13
C GLY A 5 -15.53 16.87 4.57
N ALA A 6 -16.68 17.16 5.21
CA ALA A 6 -16.94 16.73 6.59
C ALA A 6 -17.03 15.19 6.72
N SER A 7 -17.71 14.52 5.79
CA SER A 7 -17.81 13.06 5.76
C SER A 7 -16.44 12.42 5.48
N GLN A 8 -15.68 12.98 4.54
CA GLN A 8 -14.33 12.50 4.24
C GLN A 8 -13.40 12.59 5.46
N GLN A 9 -13.39 13.73 6.15
CA GLN A 9 -12.59 13.92 7.38
C GLN A 9 -12.98 12.94 8.48
N HIS A 10 -14.29 12.71 8.68
CA HIS A 10 -14.77 11.73 9.64
C HIS A 10 -14.23 10.33 9.38
N PHE A 11 -14.31 9.85 8.13
CA PHE A 11 -13.80 8.53 7.79
C PHE A 11 -12.28 8.43 7.89
N ILE A 12 -11.53 9.48 7.50
CA ILE A 12 -10.07 9.50 7.67
C ILE A 12 -9.72 9.36 9.15
N ALA A 13 -10.29 10.20 10.02
CA ALA A 13 -10.05 10.14 11.47
C ALA A 13 -10.42 8.78 12.07
N LEU A 14 -11.44 8.12 11.54
CA LEU A 14 -11.90 6.81 11.97
C LEU A 14 -10.99 5.67 11.50
N HIS A 15 -10.47 5.72 10.27
CA HIS A 15 -9.78 4.60 9.64
C HIS A 15 -8.25 4.71 9.67
N GLU A 16 -7.69 5.92 9.62
CA GLU A 16 -6.25 6.15 9.66
C GLU A 16 -5.55 5.48 10.87
N PRO A 17 -5.98 5.67 12.12
CA PRO A 17 -5.34 5.00 13.26
C PRO A 17 -5.49 3.48 13.21
N ARG A 18 -6.54 2.97 12.57
CA ARG A 18 -6.73 1.52 12.39
C ARG A 18 -5.76 0.95 11.36
N ALA A 19 -5.60 1.64 10.24
CA ALA A 19 -4.61 1.29 9.21
C ALA A 19 -3.21 1.33 9.80
N ALA A 20 -2.87 2.40 10.53
CA ALA A 20 -1.58 2.56 11.20
C ALA A 20 -1.27 1.40 12.17
N ARG A 21 -2.24 0.99 13.00
CA ARG A 21 -2.09 -0.15 13.89
C ARG A 21 -1.85 -1.47 13.16
N ARG A 22 -2.54 -1.69 12.03
CA ARG A 22 -2.37 -2.92 11.22
C ARG A 22 -1.02 -2.92 10.49
N LEU A 23 -0.61 -1.79 9.92
CA LEU A 23 0.71 -1.63 9.32
C LEU A 23 1.82 -1.81 10.35
N LYS A 24 1.66 -1.30 11.57
CA LYS A 24 2.62 -1.51 12.64
C LYS A 24 2.75 -2.99 13.03
N ALA A 25 1.62 -3.70 13.12
CA ALA A 25 1.64 -5.14 13.39
C ALA A 25 2.35 -5.91 12.27
N LEU A 26 2.04 -5.62 11.00
CA LEU A 26 2.71 -6.22 9.86
C LEU A 26 4.21 -5.91 9.84
N ASP A 27 4.60 -4.67 10.14
CA ASP A 27 5.99 -4.22 10.23
C ASP A 27 6.78 -5.01 11.28
N THR A 28 6.17 -5.26 12.44
CA THR A 28 6.72 -6.13 13.49
C THR A 28 6.78 -7.59 13.05
N TRP A 29 5.74 -8.10 12.39
CA TRP A 29 5.70 -9.48 11.92
C TRP A 29 6.75 -9.77 10.86
N ILE A 30 6.98 -8.88 9.91
CA ILE A 30 8.06 -9.01 8.94
C ILE A 30 9.40 -8.95 9.68
N GLY A 31 9.63 -7.89 10.46
CA GLY A 31 10.88 -7.73 11.23
C GLY A 31 12.11 -7.82 10.32
N SER A 32 13.07 -8.67 10.68
CA SER A 32 14.30 -8.91 9.90
C SER A 32 14.14 -9.87 8.71
N LYS A 33 12.96 -10.49 8.53
CA LYS A 33 12.72 -11.45 7.44
C LYS A 33 12.63 -10.75 6.09
N THR A 34 13.00 -11.45 5.02
CA THR A 34 12.86 -10.94 3.65
C THR A 34 11.38 -10.80 3.26
N PHE A 35 10.55 -11.78 3.64
CA PHE A 35 9.13 -11.90 3.35
C PHE A 35 8.30 -12.01 4.64
N ILE A 36 6.97 -11.97 4.53
CA ILE A 36 6.06 -11.96 5.68
C ILE A 36 6.27 -13.19 6.58
N CYS A 37 6.36 -14.38 5.98
CA CYS A 37 6.44 -15.65 6.70
C CYS A 37 7.88 -16.18 6.89
N GLY A 38 8.89 -15.59 6.24
CA GLY A 38 10.23 -16.17 6.25
C GLY A 38 11.19 -15.53 5.24
N ASN A 39 12.19 -16.31 4.85
CA ASN A 39 13.12 -15.93 3.79
C ASN A 39 12.65 -16.39 2.41
N GLU A 40 11.59 -17.20 2.35
CA GLU A 40 10.95 -17.65 1.12
C GLU A 40 9.64 -16.89 0.91
N ILE A 41 9.34 -16.59 -0.34
CA ILE A 41 8.10 -15.92 -0.73
C ILE A 41 6.92 -16.87 -0.63
N THR A 42 5.79 -16.37 -0.14
CA THR A 42 4.57 -17.17 0.04
C THR A 42 3.35 -16.45 -0.51
N ILE A 43 2.19 -17.13 -0.50
CA ILE A 43 0.90 -16.50 -0.84
C ILE A 43 0.58 -15.29 0.06
N ALA A 44 1.10 -15.23 1.29
CA ALA A 44 0.92 -14.08 2.17
C ALA A 44 1.52 -12.82 1.55
N ASP A 45 2.66 -12.93 0.86
CA ASP A 45 3.36 -11.81 0.24
C ASP A 45 2.62 -11.30 -0.99
N TYR A 46 2.14 -12.21 -1.85
CA TYR A 46 1.34 -11.86 -3.02
C TYR A 46 0.04 -11.16 -2.59
N PHE A 47 -0.68 -11.74 -1.63
CA PHE A 47 -1.91 -11.14 -1.11
C PHE A 47 -1.66 -9.79 -0.41
N GLY A 48 -0.67 -9.75 0.47
CA GLY A 48 -0.34 -8.55 1.22
C GLY A 48 0.11 -7.39 0.33
N SER A 49 0.93 -7.67 -0.69
CA SER A 49 1.47 -6.63 -1.56
C SER A 49 0.39 -5.93 -2.37
N GLY A 50 -0.66 -6.64 -2.80
CA GLY A 50 -1.85 -6.03 -3.40
C GLY A 50 -2.60 -5.09 -2.46
N ILE A 51 -2.74 -5.45 -1.17
CA ILE A 51 -3.40 -4.59 -0.18
C ILE A 51 -2.56 -3.35 0.15
N VAL A 52 -1.26 -3.53 0.39
CA VAL A 52 -0.38 -2.43 0.82
C VAL A 52 -0.09 -1.46 -0.32
N SER A 53 0.07 -1.96 -1.56
CA SER A 53 0.27 -1.10 -2.74
C SER A 53 -0.94 -0.20 -3.05
N ALA A 54 -2.16 -0.55 -2.62
CA ALA A 54 -3.33 0.31 -2.78
C ALA A 54 -3.13 1.70 -2.13
N GLY A 55 -2.28 1.82 -1.10
CA GLY A 55 -1.90 3.11 -0.50
C GLY A 55 -1.22 4.07 -1.49
N GLU A 56 -0.65 3.57 -2.57
CA GLU A 56 -0.01 4.39 -3.62
C GLU A 56 -1.04 5.26 -4.37
N LEU A 57 -2.31 4.86 -4.42
CA LEU A 57 -3.40 5.66 -5.03
C LEU A 57 -3.61 7.01 -4.32
N ILE A 58 -3.21 7.10 -3.06
CA ILE A 58 -3.35 8.31 -2.23
C ILE A 58 -2.00 8.86 -1.78
N ASN A 59 -0.88 8.39 -2.37
CA ASN A 59 0.47 8.75 -1.96
C ASN A 59 0.73 8.54 -0.45
N PHE A 60 0.19 7.47 0.13
CA PHE A 60 0.39 7.16 1.53
C PHE A 60 1.87 6.87 1.83
N ASP A 61 2.43 7.54 2.84
CA ASP A 61 3.83 7.36 3.20
C ASP A 61 4.04 6.10 4.06
N LEU A 62 4.67 5.08 3.47
CA LEU A 62 5.01 3.84 4.16
C LEU A 62 6.35 3.90 4.92
N ARG A 63 7.15 4.96 4.77
CA ARG A 63 8.49 5.06 5.41
C ARG A 63 8.46 4.92 6.95
N PRO A 64 7.41 5.32 7.69
CA PRO A 64 7.30 5.05 9.13
C PRO A 64 7.26 3.55 9.50
N TYR A 65 6.98 2.68 8.53
CA TYR A 65 6.94 1.22 8.66
C TYR A 65 8.10 0.61 7.85
N ALA A 66 9.32 0.74 8.37
CA ALA A 66 10.55 0.46 7.63
C ALA A 66 10.61 -0.96 7.03
N ASN A 67 10.12 -1.98 7.74
CA ASN A 67 10.12 -3.36 7.26
C ASN A 67 9.07 -3.57 6.19
N VAL A 68 7.87 -2.97 6.34
CA VAL A 68 6.83 -3.00 5.29
C VAL A 68 7.33 -2.28 4.04
N HIS A 69 7.93 -1.09 4.18
CA HIS A 69 8.47 -0.34 3.07
C HIS A 69 9.58 -1.11 2.34
N ARG A 70 10.53 -1.71 3.08
CA ARG A 70 11.56 -2.60 2.49
C ARG A 70 10.91 -3.78 1.75
N TRP A 71 10.02 -4.50 2.42
CA TRP A 71 9.37 -5.70 1.88
C TRP A 71 8.57 -5.40 0.61
N LEU A 72 7.77 -4.32 0.58
CA LEU A 72 7.04 -3.93 -0.61
C LEU A 72 8.00 -3.60 -1.77
N ASN A 73 9.12 -2.94 -1.50
CA ASN A 73 10.15 -2.69 -2.52
C ASN A 73 10.84 -3.98 -3.00
N THR A 74 10.95 -5.02 -2.15
CA THR A 74 11.40 -6.34 -2.57
C THR A 74 10.38 -7.00 -3.50
N MET A 75 9.08 -6.94 -3.17
CA MET A 75 8.01 -7.48 -4.02
C MET A 75 7.96 -6.80 -5.39
N LYS A 76 8.14 -5.48 -5.42
CA LYS A 76 8.22 -4.68 -6.67
C LYS A 76 9.37 -5.04 -7.60
N LYS A 77 10.39 -5.76 -7.12
CA LYS A 77 11.54 -6.21 -7.93
C LYS A 77 11.32 -7.58 -8.56
N LEU A 78 10.19 -8.23 -8.32
CA LEU A 78 9.90 -9.52 -8.94
C LEU A 78 9.76 -9.36 -10.46
N PRO A 79 10.25 -10.30 -11.28
CA PRO A 79 10.30 -10.16 -12.74
C PRO A 79 8.94 -9.88 -13.39
N THR A 80 7.86 -10.41 -12.83
CA THR A 80 6.49 -10.28 -13.35
C THR A 80 5.69 -9.14 -12.70
N TRP A 81 6.30 -8.35 -11.81
CA TRP A 81 5.59 -7.34 -11.04
C TRP A 81 4.89 -6.32 -11.95
N ASP A 82 5.64 -5.75 -12.91
CA ASP A 82 5.13 -4.70 -13.80
C ASP A 82 4.02 -5.22 -14.72
N GLU A 83 4.15 -6.44 -15.23
CA GLU A 83 3.11 -7.07 -16.05
C GLU A 83 1.80 -7.23 -15.27
N VAL A 84 1.88 -7.79 -14.06
CA VAL A 84 0.71 -8.03 -13.21
C VAL A 84 0.07 -6.73 -12.72
N HIS A 85 0.88 -5.70 -12.44
CA HIS A 85 0.40 -4.42 -11.89
C HIS A 85 0.18 -3.34 -12.95
N ALA A 86 0.34 -3.64 -14.25
CA ALA A 86 0.14 -2.67 -15.33
C ALA A 86 -1.24 -2.00 -15.25
N GLY A 87 -2.30 -2.78 -15.02
CA GLY A 87 -3.66 -2.25 -14.83
C GLY A 87 -3.79 -1.35 -13.60
N PHE A 88 -3.16 -1.74 -12.48
CA PHE A 88 -3.14 -0.93 -11.25
C PHE A 88 -2.41 0.41 -11.47
N TYR A 89 -1.25 0.40 -12.12
CA TYR A 89 -0.49 1.62 -12.38
C TYR A 89 -1.16 2.53 -13.43
N GLY A 90 -1.83 1.94 -14.42
CA GLY A 90 -2.70 2.68 -15.34
C GLY A 90 -3.83 3.38 -14.58
N TRP A 91 -4.50 2.67 -13.68
CA TRP A 91 -5.55 3.24 -12.85
C TRP A 91 -5.03 4.35 -11.91
N ARG A 92 -3.89 4.13 -11.23
CA ARG A 92 -3.24 5.15 -10.40
C ARG A 92 -2.95 6.43 -11.18
N SER A 93 -2.38 6.29 -12.36
CA SER A 93 -2.06 7.43 -13.23
C SER A 93 -3.32 8.23 -13.61
N ALA A 94 -4.43 7.53 -13.90
CA ALA A 94 -5.71 8.17 -14.18
C ALA A 94 -6.29 8.91 -12.95
N VAL A 95 -6.19 8.32 -11.76
CA VAL A 95 -6.63 8.93 -10.49
C VAL A 95 -5.81 10.18 -10.17
N GLU A 96 -4.49 10.14 -10.34
CA GLU A 96 -3.60 11.28 -10.15
C GLU A 96 -3.92 12.42 -11.14
N ALA A 97 -4.15 12.10 -12.42
CA ALA A 97 -4.52 13.07 -13.43
C ALA A 97 -5.87 13.74 -13.12
N GLN A 98 -6.87 12.95 -12.70
CA GLN A 98 -8.17 13.48 -12.26
C GLN A 98 -8.01 14.41 -11.06
N ALA A 99 -7.20 14.03 -10.07
CA ALA A 99 -6.97 14.86 -8.88
C ALA A 99 -6.38 16.22 -9.26
N LYS A 100 -5.37 16.25 -10.13
CA LYS A 100 -4.74 17.48 -10.64
C LYS A 100 -5.70 18.36 -11.44
N ALA A 101 -6.59 17.77 -12.24
CA ALA A 101 -7.58 18.52 -13.01
C ALA A 101 -8.68 19.16 -12.14
N THR A 102 -8.89 18.64 -10.93
CA THR A 102 -9.93 19.10 -9.98
C THR A 102 -9.39 19.96 -8.83
N ALA A 103 -8.08 20.18 -8.77
CA ALA A 103 -7.41 20.99 -7.76
C ALA A 103 -7.19 22.42 -8.28
#